data_AF-A0AAW8EP47-F1
#
_entry.id   AF-A0AAW8EP47-F1
#
_cell.length_a   1.000
_cell.length_b   1.000
_cell.length_c   1.000
_cell.angle_alpha   90.00
_cell.angle_beta   90.00
_cell.angle_gamma   90.00
#
_symmetry.space_group_name_H-M   'P 1'
#
loop_
_entity.id
_entity.type
_entity.pdbx_description
1 polymer ?
#
loop_
_entity_poly.entity_id
_entity_poly.type
_entity_poly.pdbx_seq_one_letter_code
_entity_poly.pdbx_strand_id
1 'polypeptide(L)'
;MNRRLRLIALLMALLAAAGAAWVFAAARPAPSATNAALEIRWHGNGIVLQGAVRDAATQRALVDGATARLGGEADQVVDWLDIVPAALPIADAASLASLIRIGQEGWHLQRRAAEGWLAVQSPGDAQSAQAGELLQRAFGPGVAIRVVPLP
;
A
#
# COMPACT_ATOMS: atom_id res chain seq x y z
N MET A 1 -34.18 7.84 -37.34
CA MET A 1 -32.87 7.43 -36.79
C MET A 1 -32.81 5.90 -36.74
N ASN A 2 -31.99 5.30 -37.61
CA ASN A 2 -32.13 3.90 -38.04
C ASN A 2 -31.79 2.90 -36.93
N ARG A 3 -32.63 1.86 -36.74
CA ARG A 3 -32.44 0.78 -35.74
C ARG A 3 -31.03 0.15 -35.78
N ARG A 4 -30.39 0.14 -36.95
CA ARG A 4 -29.02 -0.36 -37.14
C ARG A 4 -27.96 0.51 -36.46
N LEU A 5 -28.12 1.84 -36.45
CA LEU A 5 -27.19 2.73 -35.72
C LEU A 5 -27.32 2.57 -34.21
N ARG A 6 -28.52 2.30 -33.69
CA ARG A 6 -28.73 2.06 -32.25
C ARG A 6 -28.07 0.75 -31.79
N LEU A 7 -28.08 -0.29 -32.62
CA LEU A 7 -27.44 -1.57 -32.29
C LEU A 7 -25.91 -1.47 -32.26
N ILE A 8 -25.32 -0.73 -33.21
CA ILE A 8 -23.87 -0.51 -33.29
C ILE A 8 -23.39 0.35 -32.11
N ALA A 9 -24.16 1.38 -31.73
CA ALA A 9 -23.84 2.19 -30.56
C ALA A 9 -23.92 1.38 -29.24
N LEU A 10 -24.87 0.45 -29.12
CA LEU A 10 -24.99 -0.41 -27.94
C LEU A 10 -23.82 -1.41 -27.84
N LEU A 11 -23.40 -1.99 -28.97
CA LEU A 11 -22.26 -2.91 -29.03
C LEU A 11 -20.93 -2.22 -28.66
N MET A 12 -20.72 -0.99 -29.12
CA MET A 12 -19.53 -0.20 -28.75
C MET A 12 -19.52 0.19 -27.26
N ALA A 13 -20.68 0.46 -26.66
CA ALA A 13 -20.78 0.76 -25.22
C ALA A 13 -20.49 -0.48 -24.34
N LEU A 14 -20.90 -1.67 -24.78
CA LEU A 14 -20.60 -2.93 -24.09
C LEU A 14 -19.12 -3.34 -24.18
N LEU A 15 -18.46 -3.07 -25.31
CA LEU A 15 -17.01 -3.31 -25.47
C LEU A 15 -16.16 -2.33 -24.63
N ALA A 16 -16.62 -1.10 -24.41
CA ALA A 16 -15.93 -0.15 -23.54
C ALA A 16 -16.04 -0.52 -22.05
N ALA A 17 -17.16 -1.11 -21.62
CA ALA A 17 -17.35 -1.55 -20.23
C ALA A 17 -16.52 -2.80 -19.88
N ALA A 18 -16.24 -3.67 -20.86
CA ALA A 18 -15.41 -4.86 -20.65
C ALA A 18 -13.90 -4.56 -20.61
N GLY A 19 -13.45 -3.45 -21.21
CA GLY A 19 -12.02 -3.09 -21.26
C GLY A 19 -11.49 -2.39 -20.00
N ALA A 20 -12.37 -1.73 -19.22
CA ALA A 20 -11.96 -0.96 -18.04
C ALA A 20 -11.66 -1.84 -16.81
N ALA A 21 -12.24 -3.04 -16.73
CA ALA A 21 -12.01 -3.98 -15.63
C ALA A 21 -10.65 -4.70 -15.71
N TRP A 22 -9.98 -4.70 -16.87
CA TRP A 22 -8.72 -5.43 -17.09
C TRP A 22 -7.46 -4.61 -16.85
N VAL A 23 -7.54 -3.28 -16.71
CA VAL A 23 -6.35 -2.43 -16.50
C VAL A 23 -5.76 -2.61 -15.09
N PHE A 24 -6.51 -3.16 -14.14
CA PHE A 24 -6.06 -3.39 -12.75
C PHE A 24 -5.60 -4.82 -12.47
N ALA A 25 -5.60 -5.72 -13.46
CA ALA A 25 -4.68 -6.85 -13.44
C ALA A 25 -3.26 -6.35 -13.74
N ALA A 26 -2.81 -5.36 -12.96
CA ALA A 26 -1.46 -4.82 -13.02
C ALA A 26 -0.54 -6.00 -12.71
N ALA A 27 0.20 -6.44 -13.72
CA ALA A 27 1.26 -7.42 -13.53
C ALA A 27 2.08 -7.00 -12.30
N ARG A 28 2.31 -7.95 -11.38
CA ARG A 28 3.13 -7.72 -10.20
C ARG A 28 4.43 -7.07 -10.67
N PRO A 29 4.71 -5.80 -10.33
CA PRO A 29 5.96 -5.17 -10.70
C PRO A 29 7.06 -6.04 -10.11
N ALA A 30 8.09 -6.28 -10.92
CA ALA A 30 9.29 -6.93 -10.42
C ALA A 30 9.70 -6.21 -9.13
N PRO A 31 10.09 -6.94 -8.07
CA PRO A 31 10.53 -6.31 -6.83
C PRO A 31 11.53 -5.22 -7.19
N SER A 32 11.22 -3.99 -6.78
CA SER A 32 12.09 -2.85 -7.02
C SER A 32 13.50 -3.24 -6.56
N ALA A 33 14.54 -2.89 -7.31
CA ALA A 33 15.93 -3.19 -6.93
C ALA A 33 16.34 -2.55 -5.58
N THR A 34 15.45 -1.78 -4.95
CA THR A 34 15.50 -1.46 -3.52
C THR A 34 15.39 -2.73 -2.69
N ASN A 35 16.42 -3.02 -1.89
CA ASN A 35 16.50 -4.09 -0.87
C ASN A 35 15.42 -3.97 0.27
N ALA A 36 14.23 -3.46 -0.02
CA ALA A 36 13.12 -3.40 0.92
C ALA A 36 12.44 -4.77 0.97
N ALA A 37 12.30 -5.31 2.18
CA ALA A 37 11.57 -6.55 2.42
C ALA A 37 10.05 -6.33 2.50
N LEU A 38 9.62 -5.10 2.82
CA LEU A 38 8.22 -4.68 2.84
C LEU A 38 8.15 -3.22 2.40
N GLU A 39 7.23 -2.91 1.50
CA GLU A 39 6.92 -1.57 1.00
C GLU A 39 5.42 -1.29 1.16
N ILE A 40 5.09 -0.07 1.56
CA ILE A 40 3.71 0.44 1.58
C ILE A 40 3.69 1.77 0.86
N ARG A 41 2.81 1.90 -0.13
CA ARG A 41 2.69 3.09 -0.98
C ARG A 41 1.26 3.58 -0.97
N TRP A 42 1.08 4.84 -0.64
CA TRP A 42 -0.21 5.53 -0.74
C TRP A 42 -0.17 6.32 -2.05
N HIS A 43 -1.07 6.02 -2.98
CA HIS A 43 -1.12 6.68 -4.27
C HIS A 43 -2.55 6.78 -4.83
N GLY A 44 -2.86 7.91 -5.47
CA GLY A 44 -4.21 8.30 -5.86
C GLY A 44 -5.23 8.06 -4.74
N ASN A 45 -6.15 7.15 -5.00
CA ASN A 45 -7.18 6.72 -4.06
C ASN A 45 -6.91 5.32 -3.46
N GLY A 46 -5.72 4.75 -3.71
CA GLY A 46 -5.39 3.38 -3.34
C GLY A 46 -4.15 3.23 -2.47
N ILE A 47 -3.93 2.00 -2.02
CA ILE A 47 -2.77 1.61 -1.20
C ILE A 47 -2.20 0.31 -1.76
N VAL A 48 -0.90 0.30 -2.03
CA VAL A 48 -0.17 -0.90 -2.43
C VAL A 48 0.60 -1.42 -1.22
N LEU A 49 0.41 -2.70 -0.91
CA LEU A 49 1.16 -3.47 0.07
C LEU A 49 2.03 -4.47 -0.69
N GLN A 50 3.35 -4.38 -0.58
CA GLN A 50 4.27 -5.21 -1.38
C GLN A 50 5.41 -5.75 -0.53
N GLY A 51 5.85 -6.97 -0.80
CA GLY A 51 6.99 -7.60 -0.15
C GLY A 51 6.60 -8.86 0.60
N ALA A 52 7.21 -9.12 1.74
CA ALA A 52 6.96 -10.32 2.53
C ALA A 52 6.68 -10.02 4.00
N VAL A 53 5.75 -10.77 4.58
CA VAL A 53 5.45 -10.78 6.03
C VAL A 53 5.55 -12.20 6.57
N ARG A 54 5.75 -12.36 7.89
CA ARG A 54 5.97 -13.68 8.48
C ARG A 54 4.74 -14.58 8.52
N ASP A 55 3.58 -13.97 8.66
CA ASP A 55 2.33 -14.67 8.95
C ASP A 55 1.11 -13.95 8.39
N ALA A 56 0.02 -14.73 8.26
CA ALA A 56 -1.26 -14.25 7.76
C ALA A 56 -1.92 -13.21 8.68
N ALA A 57 -1.63 -13.25 9.99
CA ALA A 57 -2.19 -12.30 10.94
C ALA A 57 -1.65 -10.88 10.69
N THR A 58 -0.34 -10.78 10.44
CA THR A 58 0.30 -9.52 10.05
C THR A 58 -0.24 -9.05 8.72
N GLN A 59 -0.28 -9.90 7.68
CA GLN A 59 -0.87 -9.55 6.38
C GLN A 59 -2.28 -8.98 6.56
N ARG A 60 -3.13 -9.71 7.28
CA ARG A 60 -4.53 -9.32 7.49
C ARG A 60 -4.65 -7.97 8.19
N ALA A 61 -3.84 -7.71 9.21
CA ALA A 61 -3.83 -6.43 9.90
C ALA A 61 -3.46 -5.26 8.97
N LEU A 62 -2.53 -5.48 8.03
CA LEU A 62 -2.15 -4.45 7.05
C LEU A 62 -3.25 -4.21 6.02
N VAL A 63 -3.86 -5.28 5.48
CA VAL A 63 -4.98 -5.18 4.56
C VAL A 63 -6.17 -4.48 5.23
N ASP A 64 -6.55 -4.89 6.44
CA ASP A 64 -7.66 -4.26 7.18
C ASP A 64 -7.38 -2.79 7.49
N GLY A 65 -6.14 -2.45 7.85
CA GLY A 65 -5.71 -1.06 8.03
C GLY A 65 -5.83 -0.23 6.75
N ALA A 66 -5.44 -0.81 5.61
CA ALA A 66 -5.53 -0.16 4.30
C ALA A 66 -6.99 0.01 3.87
N THR A 67 -7.80 -1.03 3.98
CA THR A 67 -9.23 -0.98 3.67
C THR A 67 -9.94 0.06 4.55
N ALA A 68 -9.64 0.10 5.85
CA ALA A 68 -10.21 1.09 6.76
C ALA A 68 -9.80 2.53 6.38
N ARG A 69 -8.55 2.75 5.95
CA ARG A 69 -8.07 4.06 5.47
C ARG A 69 -8.84 4.55 4.25
N LEU A 70 -9.28 3.63 3.41
CA LEU A 70 -10.02 3.90 2.17
C LEU A 70 -11.54 3.89 2.38
N GLY A 71 -12.02 3.89 3.64
CA GLY A 71 -13.45 3.94 3.94
C GLY A 71 -14.20 2.63 3.65
N GLY A 72 -13.48 1.50 3.53
CA GLY A 72 -14.06 0.20 3.20
C GLY A 72 -13.85 -0.24 1.75
N GLU A 73 -13.28 0.62 0.90
CA GLU A 73 -13.01 0.35 -0.52
C GLU A 73 -11.82 -0.62 -0.68
N ALA A 74 -12.08 -1.92 -0.50
CA ALA A 74 -11.07 -2.96 -0.53
C ALA A 74 -10.48 -3.22 -1.92
N ASP A 75 -11.20 -2.87 -2.98
CA ASP A 75 -10.75 -2.97 -4.39
C ASP A 75 -9.61 -1.99 -4.71
N GLN A 76 -9.45 -0.95 -3.90
CA GLN A 76 -8.36 0.02 -4.02
C GLN A 76 -7.13 -0.36 -3.18
N VAL A 77 -7.19 -1.50 -2.47
CA VAL A 77 -6.04 -2.11 -1.80
C VAL A 77 -5.43 -3.17 -2.71
N VAL A 78 -4.19 -2.94 -3.14
CA VAL A 78 -3.42 -3.92 -3.90
C VAL A 78 -2.52 -4.68 -2.94
N ASP A 79 -2.91 -5.91 -2.59
CA ASP A 79 -2.13 -6.80 -1.73
C ASP A 79 -1.23 -7.72 -2.57
N TRP A 80 0.07 -7.44 -2.55
CA TRP A 80 1.14 -8.27 -3.08
C TRP A 80 2.10 -8.71 -1.98
N LEU A 81 1.57 -8.96 -0.77
CA LEU A 81 2.35 -9.53 0.33
C LEU A 81 2.45 -11.06 0.17
N ASP A 82 3.67 -11.56 0.20
CA ASP A 82 3.95 -12.99 0.35
C ASP A 82 4.07 -13.33 1.84
N ILE A 83 3.47 -14.46 2.26
CA ILE A 83 3.69 -14.99 3.61
C ILE A 83 4.94 -15.88 3.59
N VAL A 84 6.02 -15.41 4.22
CA VAL A 84 7.32 -16.08 4.27
C VAL A 84 7.81 -16.09 5.72
N PRO A 85 7.94 -17.26 6.38
CA PRO A 85 8.36 -17.34 7.79
C PRO A 85 9.72 -16.66 8.09
N ALA A 86 10.62 -16.63 7.09
CA ALA A 86 11.92 -15.98 7.18
C ALA A 86 11.90 -14.46 6.93
N ALA A 87 10.73 -13.86 6.65
CA ALA A 87 10.60 -12.40 6.46
C ALA A 87 11.06 -11.62 7.69
N LEU A 88 11.30 -10.31 7.52
CA LEU A 88 11.68 -9.45 8.63
C LEU A 88 10.55 -9.39 9.67
N PRO A 89 10.89 -9.38 10.98
CA PRO A 89 9.89 -9.29 12.02
C PRO A 89 9.21 -7.91 12.00
N ILE A 90 7.90 -7.92 12.22
CA ILE A 90 7.11 -6.77 12.62
C ILE A 90 6.79 -6.97 14.10
N ALA A 91 7.32 -6.12 14.97
CA ALA A 91 7.16 -6.22 16.42
C ALA A 91 5.72 -5.89 16.86
N ASP A 92 5.08 -4.94 16.18
CA ASP A 92 3.69 -4.55 16.43
C ASP A 92 2.95 -4.25 15.12
N ALA A 93 2.20 -5.24 14.64
CA ALA A 93 1.40 -5.12 13.43
C ALA A 93 0.24 -4.10 13.58
N ALA A 94 -0.26 -3.88 14.79
CA ALA A 94 -1.34 -2.91 15.04
C ALA A 94 -0.83 -1.47 14.95
N SER A 95 0.39 -1.20 15.41
CA SER A 95 1.05 0.09 15.19
C SER A 95 1.29 0.33 13.69
N LEU A 96 1.66 -0.70 12.93
CA LEU A 96 1.83 -0.58 11.48
C LEU A 96 0.49 -0.34 10.76
N ALA A 97 -0.57 -1.07 11.13
CA ALA A 97 -1.92 -0.81 10.61
C ALA A 97 -2.43 0.60 10.98
N SER A 98 -2.05 1.11 12.15
CA SER A 98 -2.37 2.49 12.56
C SER A 98 -1.61 3.52 11.74
N LEU A 99 -0.35 3.26 11.36
CA LEU A 99 0.38 4.07 10.39
C LEU A 99 -0.35 4.09 9.04
N ILE A 100 -0.79 2.92 8.54
CA ILE A 100 -1.56 2.82 7.29
C ILE A 100 -2.79 3.74 7.31
N ARG A 101 -3.50 3.78 8.44
CA ARG A 101 -4.68 4.62 8.65
C ARG A 101 -4.41 6.13 8.72
N ILE A 102 -3.21 6.56 9.07
CA ILE A 102 -2.86 7.99 9.08
C ILE A 102 -2.04 8.41 7.85
N GLY A 103 -1.64 7.46 6.99
CA GLY A 103 -0.83 7.79 5.84
C GLY A 103 -1.55 8.72 4.87
N GLN A 104 -0.76 9.57 4.22
CA GLN A 104 -1.25 10.55 3.26
C GLN A 104 -0.87 10.14 1.84
N GLU A 105 -1.59 10.71 0.89
CA GLU A 105 -1.31 10.53 -0.52
C GLU A 105 0.16 10.84 -0.85
N GLY A 106 0.81 9.99 -1.64
CA GLY A 106 2.21 10.12 -2.01
C GLY A 106 3.21 9.66 -0.94
N TRP A 107 2.77 9.28 0.27
CA TRP A 107 3.67 8.67 1.26
C TRP A 107 4.23 7.35 0.74
N HIS A 108 5.46 7.05 1.14
CA HIS A 108 6.12 5.80 0.79
C HIS A 108 6.93 5.28 1.98
N LEU A 109 6.54 4.11 2.48
CA LEU A 109 7.26 3.36 3.50
C LEU A 109 8.08 2.24 2.86
N GLN A 110 9.34 2.11 3.29
CA GLN A 110 10.19 0.96 3.01
C GLN A 110 10.77 0.40 4.30
N ARG A 111 10.59 -0.90 4.53
CA ARG A 111 11.25 -1.67 5.60
C ARG A 111 12.40 -2.47 5.01
N ARG A 112 13.62 -2.17 5.44
CA ARG A 112 14.87 -2.89 5.11
C ARG A 112 15.34 -3.68 6.33
N ALA A 113 16.50 -4.34 6.32
CA ALA A 113 16.92 -5.16 7.48
C ALA A 113 17.09 -4.35 8.79
N ALA A 114 17.93 -3.32 8.76
CA ALA A 114 18.26 -2.49 9.93
C ALA A 114 17.55 -1.13 9.96
N GLU A 115 16.76 -0.81 8.92
CA GLU A 115 16.19 0.52 8.73
C GLU A 115 14.71 0.46 8.34
N GLY A 116 13.97 1.50 8.70
CA GLY A 116 12.62 1.81 8.22
C GLY A 116 12.58 3.24 7.73
N TRP A 117 12.29 3.45 6.44
CA TRP A 117 12.26 4.76 5.81
C TRP A 117 10.83 5.13 5.46
N LEU A 118 10.37 6.29 5.93
CA LEU A 118 9.10 6.87 5.54
C LEU A 118 9.34 8.20 4.84
N ALA A 119 9.08 8.23 3.54
CA ALA A 119 9.09 9.46 2.77
C ALA A 119 7.72 10.15 2.88
N VAL A 120 7.73 11.41 3.30
CA VAL A 120 6.54 12.24 3.55
C VAL A 120 6.69 13.63 2.94
N GLN A 121 5.60 14.38 2.73
CA GLN A 121 5.71 15.76 2.22
C GLN A 121 6.34 16.73 3.22
N SER A 122 6.04 16.59 4.53
CA SER A 122 6.44 17.55 5.57
C SER A 122 6.98 16.85 6.82
N PRO A 123 8.28 16.47 6.85
CA PRO A 123 8.86 15.65 7.91
C PRO A 123 8.77 16.22 9.34
N GLY A 124 8.59 17.54 9.47
CA GLY A 124 8.52 18.23 10.76
C GLY A 124 7.11 18.46 11.30
N ASP A 125 6.06 18.02 10.60
CA ASP A 125 4.69 18.18 11.08
C ASP A 125 4.34 17.13 12.16
N ALA A 126 3.27 17.41 12.92
CA ALA A 126 2.83 16.55 14.02
C ALA A 126 2.44 15.15 13.54
N GLN A 127 1.92 15.03 12.32
CA GLN A 127 1.48 13.75 11.76
C GLN A 127 2.67 12.86 11.36
N SER A 128 3.73 13.46 10.82
CA SER A 128 5.00 12.81 10.50
C SER A 128 5.75 12.40 11.76
N ALA A 129 5.69 13.21 12.82
CA ALA A 129 6.19 12.84 14.14
C ALA A 129 5.44 11.61 14.70
N GLN A 130 4.10 11.64 14.67
CA GLN A 130 3.27 10.51 15.08
C GLN A 130 3.56 9.25 14.24
N ALA A 131 3.75 9.41 12.93
CA ALA A 131 4.12 8.33 12.03
C ALA A 131 5.48 7.70 12.41
N GLY A 132 6.46 8.52 12.77
CA GLY A 132 7.76 8.07 13.28
C GLY A 132 7.63 7.21 14.54
N GLU A 133 6.81 7.62 15.51
CA GLU A 133 6.56 6.85 16.73
C GLU A 133 5.85 5.51 16.47
N LEU A 134 4.86 5.52 15.55
CA LEU A 134 4.18 4.30 15.13
C LEU A 134 5.14 3.33 14.44
N LEU A 135 6.03 3.84 13.58
CA LEU A 135 7.06 3.04 12.93
C LEU A 135 8.05 2.45 13.91
N GLN A 136 8.49 3.24 14.90
CA GLN A 136 9.41 2.76 15.92
C GLN A 136 8.80 1.60 16.73
N ARG A 137 7.51 1.69 17.07
CA ARG A 137 6.77 0.60 17.73
C ARG A 137 6.59 -0.60 16.82
N ALA A 138 6.19 -0.37 15.56
CA ALA A 138 5.94 -1.41 14.58
C ALA A 138 7.18 -2.26 14.29
N PHE A 139 8.34 -1.64 14.15
CA PHE A 139 9.58 -2.34 13.78
C PHE A 139 10.47 -2.71 14.98
N GLY A 140 10.23 -2.09 16.14
CA GLY A 140 10.96 -2.35 17.38
C GLY A 140 12.27 -1.55 17.50
N PRO A 141 12.89 -1.58 18.69
CA PRO A 141 14.00 -0.69 19.05
C PRO A 141 15.32 -0.94 18.29
N GLY A 142 15.48 -2.11 17.67
CA GLY A 142 16.68 -2.48 16.90
C GLY A 142 16.70 -1.94 15.47
N VAL A 143 15.70 -1.16 15.07
CA VAL A 143 15.53 -0.64 13.71
C VAL A 143 15.63 0.87 13.72
N ALA A 144 16.55 1.41 12.92
CA ALA A 144 16.68 2.86 12.75
C ALA A 144 15.53 3.39 11.89
N ILE A 145 14.75 4.31 12.44
CA ILE A 145 13.64 4.96 11.73
C ILE A 145 14.12 6.29 11.14
N ARG A 146 13.82 6.50 9.86
CA ARG A 146 14.07 7.76 9.15
C ARG A 146 12.78 8.26 8.53
N VAL A 147 12.34 9.44 8.96
CA VAL A 147 11.29 10.19 8.27
C VAL A 147 11.99 11.23 7.41
N VAL A 148 11.79 11.15 6.09
CA VAL A 148 12.53 11.93 5.10
C VAL A 148 11.55 12.68 4.19
N PRO A 149 11.94 13.83 3.61
CA PRO A 149 11.11 14.49 2.62
C PRO A 149 10.97 13.62 1.37
N LEU A 150 9.81 13.66 0.71
CA LEU A 150 9.63 13.10 -0.62
C LEU A 150 10.58 13.79 -1.63
N PRO A 151 11.10 13.04 -2.62
CA PRO A 151 11.94 13.58 -3.68
C PRO A 151 11.17 14.48 -4.66
#